data_AF-A0A5B6ZLR0-F1
#
_entry.id   AF-A0A5B6ZLR0-F1
#
_cell.length_a   1.000
_cell.length_b   1.000
_cell.length_c   1.000
_cell.angle_alpha   90.00
_cell.angle_beta   90.00
_cell.angle_gamma   90.00
#
_symmetry.space_group_name_H-M   'P 1'
#
loop_
_entity.id
_entity.type
_entity.pdbx_description
1 polymer ?
#
loop_
_entity_poly.entity_id
_entity_poly.type
_entity_poly.pdbx_seq_one_letter_code
_entity_poly.pdbx_strand_id
1 'polypeptide(L)'
;IDEPCRQLLLLRHLEMCSKGLRCLGLAYKDDLGEFSEYCTENDPAHKKLLDPACYSSIESDLVFVGVVGLRDPPRDEVHKAINDCKAAGIKVMVITGDNKSTAEAICREIHLFSDGEDARGRSFTGKEFMALSSSAQIEILSKPGGEVFSRAEPRHKQEIVRMLKEMGEIV
;
A
#
# COMPACT_ATOMS: atom_id res chain seq x y z
N ILE A 1 9.04 -18.52 -16.10
CA ILE A 1 9.38 -17.17 -16.60
C ILE A 1 10.88 -17.02 -16.49
N ASP A 2 11.54 -16.64 -17.58
CA ASP A 2 12.96 -16.31 -17.60
C ASP A 2 13.23 -14.97 -16.89
N GLU A 3 14.43 -14.82 -16.33
CA GLU A 3 14.80 -13.63 -15.55
C GLU A 3 14.60 -12.29 -16.29
N PRO A 4 14.88 -12.18 -17.61
CA PRO A 4 14.62 -10.96 -18.38
C PRO A 4 13.13 -10.56 -18.41
N CYS A 5 12.24 -11.51 -18.68
CA CYS A 5 10.80 -11.23 -18.67
C CYS A 5 10.32 -10.84 -17.26
N ARG A 6 10.87 -11.46 -16.21
CA ARG A 6 10.57 -11.10 -14.83
C ARG A 6 10.93 -9.64 -14.53
N GLN A 7 12.12 -9.20 -14.94
CA GLN A 7 12.54 -7.81 -14.77
C GLN A 7 11.63 -6.83 -15.54
N LEU A 8 11.26 -7.17 -16.78
CA LEU A 8 10.36 -6.33 -17.57
C LEU A 8 8.97 -6.19 -16.90
N LEU A 9 8.42 -7.28 -16.37
CA LEU A 9 7.15 -7.28 -15.65
C LEU A 9 7.22 -6.40 -14.40
N LEU A 10 8.31 -6.49 -13.63
CA LEU A 10 8.53 -5.66 -12.45
C LEU A 10 8.63 -4.17 -12.81
N LEU A 11 9.31 -3.83 -13.91
CA LEU A 11 9.38 -2.46 -14.41
C LEU A 11 7.99 -1.93 -14.79
N ARG A 12 7.19 -2.71 -15.51
CA ARG A 12 5.82 -2.32 -15.89
C ARG A 12 4.90 -2.20 -14.68
N HIS A 13 5.02 -3.10 -13.71
CA HIS A 13 4.31 -3.01 -12.44
C HIS A 13 4.63 -1.68 -11.72
N LEU A 14 5.92 -1.31 -11.64
CA LEU A 14 6.32 -0.03 -11.03
C LEU A 14 5.77 1.17 -11.78
N GLU A 15 5.77 1.13 -13.13
CA GLU A 15 5.16 2.18 -13.97
C GLU A 15 3.64 2.31 -13.74
N MET A 16 2.94 1.20 -13.54
CA MET A 16 1.52 1.23 -13.22
C MET A 16 1.26 1.78 -11.82
N CYS A 17 2.06 1.37 -10.83
CA CYS A 17 1.95 1.89 -9.47
C CYS A 17 2.26 3.39 -9.39
N SER A 18 3.20 3.90 -10.19
CA SER A 18 3.51 5.34 -10.23
C SER A 18 2.37 6.18 -10.82
N LYS A 19 1.46 5.57 -11.57
CA LYS A 19 0.20 6.18 -12.04
C LYS A 19 -0.96 6.00 -11.04
N GLY A 20 -0.67 5.59 -9.80
CA GLY A 20 -1.70 5.38 -8.77
C GLY A 20 -2.56 4.13 -8.99
N LEU A 21 -2.15 3.19 -9.84
CA LEU A 21 -2.93 1.97 -10.10
C LEU A 21 -2.65 0.89 -9.05
N ARG A 22 -3.72 0.31 -8.50
CA ARG A 22 -3.67 -0.93 -7.72
C ARG A 22 -3.51 -2.11 -8.68
N CYS A 23 -2.32 -2.71 -8.66
CA CYS A 23 -1.98 -3.80 -9.57
C CYS A 23 -2.34 -5.16 -8.97
N LEU A 24 -2.96 -6.03 -9.77
CA LEU A 24 -3.23 -7.43 -9.43
C LEU A 24 -2.55 -8.35 -10.46
N GLY A 25 -1.74 -9.29 -9.97
CA GLY A 25 -1.15 -10.34 -10.80
C GLY A 25 -2.13 -11.47 -11.02
N LEU A 26 -2.26 -11.92 -12.27
CA LEU A 26 -3.11 -13.04 -12.66
C LEU A 26 -2.21 -14.21 -13.07
N ALA A 27 -2.44 -15.36 -12.46
CA ALA A 27 -1.77 -16.61 -12.77
C ALA A 27 -2.75 -17.77 -12.56
N TYR A 28 -2.52 -18.88 -13.24
CA TYR A 28 -3.32 -20.10 -13.10
C TYR A 28 -2.41 -21.31 -13.01
N LYS A 29 -2.97 -22.46 -12.61
CA LYS A 29 -2.24 -23.73 -12.54
C LYS A 29 -2.89 -24.73 -13.49
N ASP A 30 -2.10 -25.26 -14.41
CA ASP A 30 -2.54 -26.33 -15.32
C ASP A 30 -2.56 -27.68 -14.61
N ASP A 31 -1.48 -28.00 -13.90
CA ASP A 31 -1.37 -29.25 -13.15
C ASP A 31 -1.91 -29.09 -11.73
N LEU A 32 -3.13 -29.57 -11.53
CA LEU A 32 -3.82 -29.54 -10.24
C LEU A 32 -3.37 -30.67 -9.31
N GLY A 33 -2.58 -31.65 -9.78
CA GLY A 33 -2.10 -32.77 -8.98
C GLY A 33 -3.22 -33.49 -8.22
N GLU A 34 -3.14 -33.49 -6.89
CA GLU A 34 -4.14 -34.08 -5.98
C GLU A 34 -5.52 -33.42 -6.02
N PHE A 35 -5.64 -32.24 -6.64
CA PHE A 35 -6.90 -31.54 -6.83
C PHE A 35 -7.55 -31.80 -8.19
N SER A 36 -6.91 -32.58 -9.08
CA SER A 36 -7.45 -32.88 -10.42
C SER A 36 -8.78 -33.63 -10.40
N GLU A 37 -8.98 -34.49 -9.40
CA GLU A 37 -10.22 -35.27 -9.19
C GLU A 37 -11.11 -34.68 -8.09
N TYR A 38 -10.77 -33.50 -7.57
CA TYR A 38 -11.51 -32.88 -6.47
C TYR A 38 -12.96 -32.58 -6.89
N CYS A 39 -13.92 -33.27 -6.27
CA CYS A 39 -15.34 -33.18 -6.63
C CYS A 39 -16.24 -32.88 -5.42
N THR A 40 -15.84 -33.29 -4.20
CA THR A 40 -16.69 -33.18 -3.01
C THR A 40 -15.89 -32.80 -1.76
N GLU A 41 -16.58 -32.34 -0.71
CA GLU A 41 -15.98 -31.98 0.59
C GLU A 41 -15.38 -33.18 1.33
N ASN A 42 -15.70 -34.42 0.92
CA ASN A 42 -15.14 -35.64 1.51
C ASN A 42 -13.77 -36.02 0.97
N ASP A 43 -13.29 -35.34 -0.08
CA ASP A 43 -11.99 -35.62 -0.67
C ASP A 43 -10.84 -35.33 0.32
N PRO A 44 -9.79 -36.18 0.36
CA PRO A 44 -8.65 -35.97 1.26
C PRO A 44 -7.95 -34.63 1.01
N ALA A 45 -8.00 -34.14 -0.24
CA ALA A 45 -7.50 -32.83 -0.63
C ALA A 45 -8.28 -31.67 -0.01
N HIS A 46 -9.56 -31.85 0.36
CA HIS A 46 -10.39 -30.82 0.99
C HIS A 46 -9.78 -30.32 2.30
N LYS A 47 -9.15 -31.22 3.08
CA LYS A 47 -8.50 -30.86 4.34
C LYS A 47 -7.36 -29.84 4.14
N LYS A 48 -6.68 -29.89 2.99
CA LYS A 48 -5.61 -28.93 2.65
C LYS A 48 -6.18 -27.57 2.23
N LEU A 49 -7.37 -27.53 1.64
CA LEU A 49 -8.06 -26.27 1.30
C LEU A 49 -8.59 -25.55 2.54
N LEU A 50 -8.79 -26.26 3.65
CA LEU A 50 -9.23 -25.67 4.92
C LEU A 50 -8.07 -25.14 5.77
N ASP A 51 -6.83 -25.53 5.45
CA ASP A 51 -5.64 -25.14 6.20
C ASP A 51 -4.87 -24.02 5.47
N PRO A 52 -4.89 -22.77 6.00
CA PRO A 52 -4.14 -21.66 5.41
C PRO A 52 -2.63 -21.90 5.31
N ALA A 53 -2.06 -22.79 6.12
CA ALA A 53 -0.65 -23.14 6.03
C ALA A 53 -0.31 -23.84 4.69
N CYS A 54 -1.30 -24.48 4.06
CA CYS A 54 -1.13 -25.15 2.77
C CYS A 54 -1.27 -24.20 1.56
N TYR A 55 -1.75 -22.97 1.74
CA TYR A 55 -2.06 -22.09 0.59
C TYR A 55 -0.82 -21.77 -0.23
N SER A 56 0.31 -21.50 0.41
CA SER A 56 1.55 -21.18 -0.30
C SER A 56 2.03 -22.33 -1.19
N SER A 57 1.84 -23.60 -0.80
CA SER A 57 2.25 -24.75 -1.61
C SER A 57 1.25 -25.03 -2.73
N ILE A 58 -0.05 -24.80 -2.49
CA ILE A 58 -1.10 -24.88 -3.49
C ILE A 58 -0.87 -23.83 -4.59
N GLU A 59 -0.61 -22.58 -4.20
CA GLU A 59 -0.37 -21.42 -5.08
C GLU A 59 1.07 -21.31 -5.59
N SER A 60 1.82 -22.42 -5.61
CA SER A 60 3.15 -22.52 -6.22
C SER A 60 3.11 -23.12 -7.62
N ASP A 61 4.18 -22.88 -8.39
CA ASP A 61 4.37 -23.37 -9.77
C ASP A 61 3.26 -22.98 -10.74
N LEU A 62 2.84 -21.71 -10.65
CA LEU A 62 1.78 -21.14 -11.49
C LEU A 62 2.30 -20.64 -12.84
N VAL A 63 1.43 -20.68 -13.84
CA VAL A 63 1.58 -20.02 -15.13
C VAL A 63 1.08 -18.59 -15.02
N PHE A 64 2.01 -17.65 -15.06
CA PHE A 64 1.69 -16.22 -15.04
C PHE A 64 1.07 -15.76 -16.37
N VAL A 65 -0.05 -15.04 -16.28
CA VAL A 65 -0.79 -14.53 -17.44
C VAL A 65 -0.51 -13.05 -17.66
N GLY A 66 -0.57 -12.25 -16.61
CA GLY A 66 -0.44 -10.80 -16.74
C GLY A 66 -0.75 -10.02 -15.46
N VAL A 67 -0.76 -8.70 -15.60
CA VAL A 67 -1.11 -7.75 -14.54
C VAL A 67 -2.27 -6.89 -15.02
N VAL A 68 -3.25 -6.67 -14.15
CA VAL A 68 -4.31 -5.68 -14.36
C VAL A 68 -4.15 -4.55 -13.34
N GLY A 69 -4.46 -3.32 -13.76
CA GLY A 69 -4.39 -2.13 -12.91
C GLY A 69 -5.78 -1.56 -12.67
N LEU A 70 -6.18 -1.48 -11.41
CA LEU A 70 -7.41 -0.82 -11.01
C LEU A 70 -7.09 0.59 -10.52
N ARG A 71 -7.85 1.58 -10.98
CA ARG A 71 -7.75 2.95 -10.49
C ARG A 71 -8.89 3.22 -9.52
N ASP A 72 -8.55 3.71 -8.34
CA ASP A 72 -9.50 4.31 -7.41
C ASP A 72 -9.25 5.82 -7.40
N PRO A 73 -9.91 6.60 -8.27
CA PRO A 73 -9.62 8.03 -8.40
C PRO A 73 -10.02 8.77 -7.11
N PRO A 74 -9.25 9.78 -6.69
CA PRO A 74 -9.66 10.64 -5.59
C PRO A 74 -10.99 11.34 -5.93
N ARG A 75 -11.80 11.63 -4.92
CA ARG A 75 -13.05 12.38 -5.12
C ARG A 75 -12.74 13.80 -5.57
N ASP A 76 -13.56 14.34 -6.47
CA ASP A 76 -13.35 15.66 -7.08
C ASP A 76 -13.22 16.79 -6.04
N GLU A 77 -13.93 16.68 -4.91
CA GLU A 77 -13.91 17.67 -3.83
C GLU A 77 -12.62 17.67 -2.99
N VAL A 78 -11.81 16.62 -3.05
CA VAL A 78 -10.63 16.42 -2.17
C VAL A 78 -9.62 17.53 -2.36
N HIS A 79 -9.34 17.91 -3.60
CA HIS A 79 -8.37 18.96 -3.90
C HIS A 79 -8.75 20.30 -3.25
N LYS A 80 -10.03 20.67 -3.35
CA LYS A 80 -10.54 21.90 -2.73
C LYS A 80 -10.47 21.81 -1.21
N ALA A 81 -10.88 20.69 -0.63
CA ALA A 81 -10.85 20.48 0.82
C ALA A 81 -9.43 20.59 1.39
N ILE A 82 -8.42 20.02 0.71
CA ILE A 82 -7.02 20.14 1.13
C ILE A 82 -6.56 21.60 1.10
N ASN A 83 -6.93 22.37 0.08
CA ASN A 83 -6.56 23.79 0.00
C ASN A 83 -7.25 24.62 1.09
N ASP A 84 -8.53 24.36 1.37
CA ASP A 84 -9.26 25.03 2.45
C ASP A 84 -8.61 24.73 3.82
N CYS A 85 -8.22 23.47 4.06
CA CYS A 85 -7.47 23.07 5.26
C CYS A 85 -6.11 23.78 5.34
N LYS A 86 -5.33 23.80 4.26
CA LYS A 86 -4.02 24.49 4.21
C LYS A 86 -4.16 25.98 4.48
N ALA A 87 -5.18 26.64 3.90
CA ALA A 87 -5.46 28.07 4.13
C ALA A 87 -5.88 28.37 5.57
N ALA A 88 -6.52 27.42 6.25
CA ALA A 88 -6.87 27.51 7.67
C ALA A 88 -5.72 27.13 8.63
N GLY A 89 -4.54 26.77 8.10
CA GLY A 89 -3.40 26.31 8.91
C GLY A 89 -3.56 24.89 9.47
N ILE A 90 -4.48 24.09 8.91
CA ILE A 90 -4.72 22.70 9.31
C ILE A 90 -3.79 21.78 8.53
N LYS A 91 -2.99 21.00 9.24
CA LYS A 91 -2.11 19.97 8.66
C LYS A 91 -2.92 18.75 8.24
N VAL A 92 -2.85 18.38 6.97
CA VAL A 92 -3.50 17.17 6.42
C VAL A 92 -2.49 16.03 6.35
N MET A 93 -2.86 14.86 6.87
CA MET A 93 -2.05 13.65 6.81
C MET A 93 -2.83 12.50 6.14
N VAL A 94 -2.15 11.74 5.28
CA VAL A 94 -2.68 10.55 4.62
C VAL A 94 -2.06 9.31 5.24
N ILE A 95 -2.90 8.43 5.78
CA ILE A 95 -2.50 7.14 6.34
C ILE A 95 -3.23 6.05 5.56
N THR A 96 -2.50 5.27 4.76
CA THR A 96 -3.06 4.23 3.87
C THR A 96 -2.32 2.89 4.01
N GLY A 97 -3.05 1.81 3.72
CA GLY A 97 -2.49 0.46 3.59
C GLY A 97 -1.78 0.22 2.23
N ASP A 98 -1.92 1.14 1.28
CA ASP A 98 -1.32 1.02 -0.05
C ASP A 98 0.21 1.06 -0.03
N ASN A 99 0.80 0.65 -1.15
CA ASN A 99 2.23 0.76 -1.37
C ASN A 99 2.69 2.23 -1.39
N LYS A 100 3.93 2.46 -0.97
CA LYS A 100 4.53 3.80 -0.90
C LYS A 100 4.44 4.58 -2.21
N SER A 101 4.78 3.95 -3.33
CA SER A 101 4.72 4.58 -4.66
C SER A 101 3.30 5.00 -5.05
N THR A 102 2.32 4.15 -4.80
CA THR A 102 0.89 4.44 -5.05
C THR A 102 0.40 5.58 -4.16
N ALA A 103 0.70 5.53 -2.86
CA ALA A 103 0.33 6.58 -1.91
C ALA A 103 0.91 7.94 -2.31
N GLU A 104 2.19 7.99 -2.69
CA GLU A 104 2.83 9.21 -3.16
C GLU A 104 2.26 9.73 -4.48
N ALA A 105 1.90 8.84 -5.42
CA ALA A 105 1.25 9.23 -6.66
C ALA A 105 -0.12 9.88 -6.40
N ILE A 106 -0.95 9.27 -5.55
CA ILE A 106 -2.25 9.82 -5.16
C ILE A 106 -2.08 11.15 -4.43
N CYS A 107 -1.09 11.27 -3.54
CA CYS A 107 -0.82 12.50 -2.79
C CYS A 107 -0.37 13.67 -3.69
N ARG A 108 0.30 13.39 -4.81
CA ARG A 108 0.58 14.40 -5.85
C ARG A 108 -0.68 14.76 -6.63
N GLU A 109 -1.49 13.79 -7.01
CA GLU A 109 -2.75 14.02 -7.73
C GLU A 109 -3.72 14.94 -6.94
N ILE A 110 -3.82 14.73 -5.63
CA ILE A 110 -4.64 15.58 -4.74
C ILE A 110 -3.96 16.87 -4.29
N HIS A 111 -2.75 17.17 -4.78
CA HIS A 111 -1.93 18.34 -4.43
C HIS A 111 -1.66 18.46 -2.92
N LEU A 112 -1.52 17.32 -2.24
CA LEU A 112 -0.98 17.29 -0.89
C LEU A 112 0.49 17.72 -0.92
N PHE A 113 1.25 17.14 -1.85
CA PHE A 113 2.57 17.62 -2.26
C PHE A 113 2.44 18.59 -3.43
N SER A 114 3.25 19.64 -3.44
CA SER A 114 3.34 20.55 -4.59
C SER A 114 4.09 19.87 -5.75
N ASP A 115 3.82 20.28 -6.98
CA ASP A 115 4.51 19.74 -8.15
C ASP A 115 6.04 19.93 -8.04
N GLY A 116 6.78 18.83 -8.15
CA GLY A 116 8.24 18.82 -8.01
C GLY A 116 8.77 18.84 -6.58
N GLU A 117 7.91 18.87 -5.55
CA GLU A 117 8.35 18.69 -4.17
C GLU A 117 8.85 17.26 -3.92
N ASP A 118 9.98 17.20 -3.22
CA ASP A 118 10.58 15.97 -2.80
C ASP A 118 9.79 15.32 -1.66
N ALA A 119 9.43 14.05 -1.84
CA ALA A 119 8.72 13.27 -0.81
C ALA A 119 9.67 12.82 0.33
N ARG A 120 10.99 13.01 0.19
CA ARG A 120 11.98 12.67 1.22
C ARG A 120 11.70 13.44 2.51
N GLY A 121 11.52 12.71 3.61
CA GLY A 121 11.17 13.27 4.92
C GLY A 121 9.68 13.57 5.13
N ARG A 122 8.84 13.38 4.10
CA ARG A 122 7.37 13.59 4.16
C ARG A 122 6.60 12.28 4.00
N SER A 123 7.14 11.31 3.27
CA SER A 123 6.55 10.00 3.01
C SER A 123 7.33 8.86 3.67
N PHE A 124 6.66 8.09 4.51
CA PHE A 124 7.22 6.92 5.21
C PHE A 124 6.34 5.70 5.01
N THR A 125 6.92 4.50 5.05
CA THR A 125 6.12 3.32 5.39
C THR A 125 5.86 3.29 6.89
N GLY A 126 4.75 2.66 7.32
CA GLY A 126 4.46 2.51 8.73
C GLY A 126 5.59 1.82 9.51
N LYS A 127 6.23 0.81 8.89
CA LYS A 127 7.40 0.13 9.47
C LYS A 127 8.63 1.05 9.55
N GLU A 128 8.93 1.80 8.49
CA GLU A 128 10.03 2.77 8.48
C GLU A 128 9.88 3.80 9.60
N PHE A 129 8.69 4.36 9.76
CA PHE A 129 8.42 5.37 10.78
C PHE A 129 8.50 4.79 12.20
N MET A 130 7.91 3.61 12.43
CA MET A 130 7.93 2.97 13.75
C MET A 130 9.32 2.48 14.18
N ALA A 131 10.25 2.27 13.24
CA ALA A 131 11.62 1.91 13.54
C ALA A 131 12.49 3.10 14.01
N LEU A 132 12.01 4.34 13.82
CA LEU A 132 12.70 5.54 14.29
C LEU A 132 12.62 5.67 15.82
N SER A 133 13.55 6.42 16.41
CA SER A 133 13.46 6.78 17.83
C SER A 133 12.25 7.69 18.08
N SER A 134 11.69 7.65 19.28
CA SER A 134 10.56 8.52 19.65
C SER A 134 10.87 10.00 19.45
N SER A 135 12.10 10.43 19.71
CA SER A 135 12.54 11.81 19.44
C SER A 135 12.49 12.17 17.95
N ALA A 136 12.92 11.28 17.07
CA ALA A 136 12.91 11.50 15.64
C ALA A 136 11.47 11.46 15.08
N GLN A 137 10.62 10.58 15.61
CA GLN A 137 9.20 10.53 15.25
C GLN A 137 8.51 11.86 15.58
N ILE A 138 8.70 12.36 16.80
CA ILE A 138 8.16 13.66 17.23
C ILE A 138 8.70 14.78 16.35
N GLU A 139 10.01 14.80 16.08
CA GLU A 139 10.62 15.83 15.22
C GLU A 139 10.01 15.86 13.81
N ILE A 140 9.78 14.69 13.21
CA ILE A 140 9.14 14.55 11.89
C ILE A 140 7.70 15.03 11.92
N LEU A 141 6.94 14.67 12.96
CA LEU A 141 5.53 15.05 13.10
C LEU A 141 5.36 16.55 13.40
N SER A 142 6.27 17.16 14.16
CA SER A 142 6.27 18.59 14.51
C SER A 142 6.67 19.51 13.35
N LYS A 143 7.48 19.01 12.42
CA LYS A 143 7.86 19.75 11.21
C LYS A 143 6.77 19.59 10.13
N PRO A 144 6.84 20.31 8.99
CA PRO A 144 6.05 20.00 7.79
C PRO A 144 6.36 18.61 7.17
N GLY A 145 7.02 17.70 7.91
CA GLY A 145 7.24 16.31 7.55
C GLY A 145 6.11 15.38 8.01
N GLY A 146 6.21 14.10 7.66
CA GLY A 146 5.27 13.07 8.10
C GLY A 146 3.83 13.30 7.63
N GLU A 147 3.63 13.57 6.34
CA GLU A 147 2.31 13.78 5.75
C GLU A 147 1.72 12.51 5.15
N VAL A 148 2.57 11.55 4.76
CA VAL A 148 2.11 10.31 4.13
C VAL A 148 2.72 9.10 4.82
N PHE A 149 1.84 8.21 5.27
CA PHE A 149 2.18 6.92 5.88
C PHE A 149 1.55 5.80 5.07
N SER A 150 2.40 5.06 4.35
CA SER A 150 2.02 3.94 3.47
C SER A 150 2.26 2.59 4.13
N ARG A 151 1.60 1.53 3.65
CA ARG A 151 1.59 0.20 4.30
C ARG A 151 1.35 0.30 5.81
N ALA A 152 0.48 1.22 6.22
CA ALA A 152 0.16 1.43 7.61
C ALA A 152 -0.77 0.31 8.09
N GLU A 153 -0.41 -0.32 9.21
CA GLU A 153 -1.27 -1.26 9.91
C GLU A 153 -2.21 -0.49 10.84
N PRO A 154 -3.36 -1.07 11.27
CA PRO A 154 -4.27 -0.40 12.19
C PRO A 154 -3.60 0.15 13.46
N ARG A 155 -2.60 -0.59 13.99
CA ARG A 155 -1.79 -0.12 15.12
C ARG A 155 -0.98 1.14 14.79
N HIS A 156 -0.43 1.26 13.58
CA HIS A 156 0.40 2.40 13.22
C HIS A 156 -0.43 3.69 13.22
N LYS A 157 -1.68 3.62 12.75
CA LYS A 157 -2.62 4.74 12.77
C LYS A 157 -2.92 5.21 14.20
N GLN A 158 -3.18 4.27 15.11
CA GLN A 158 -3.44 4.59 16.52
C GLN A 158 -2.24 5.24 17.18
N GLU A 159 -1.04 4.73 16.94
CA GLU A 159 0.21 5.28 17.49
C GLU A 159 0.49 6.70 17.00
N ILE A 160 0.32 6.97 15.70
CA ILE A 160 0.50 8.33 15.13
C ILE A 160 -0.50 9.30 15.77
N VAL A 161 -1.77 8.91 15.89
CA VAL A 161 -2.80 9.74 16.54
C VAL A 161 -2.47 9.97 18.02
N ARG A 162 -1.96 8.95 18.73
CA ARG A 162 -1.53 9.10 20.13
C ARG A 162 -0.41 10.12 20.27
N MET A 163 0.65 10.02 19.45
CA MET A 163 1.78 10.95 19.45
C MET A 163 1.34 12.39 19.20
N LEU A 164 0.47 12.61 18.21
CA LEU A 164 -0.06 13.95 17.91
C LEU A 164 -0.85 14.53 19.09
N LYS A 165 -1.67 13.71 19.77
CA LYS A 165 -2.40 14.15 20.98
C LYS A 165 -1.45 14.46 22.14
N GLU A 166 -0.40 13.68 22.34
CA GLU A 166 0.64 13.94 23.36
C GLU A 166 1.41 15.24 23.08
N MET A 167 1.55 15.61 21.80
CA MET A 167 2.13 16.89 21.37
C MET A 167 1.18 18.08 21.56
N GLY A 168 -0.08 17.84 21.94
CA GLY A 168 -1.09 18.89 22.13
C GLY A 168 -1.89 19.25 20.88
N GLU A 169 -1.73 18.50 19.78
CA GLU A 169 -2.51 18.69 18.57
C GLU A 169 -3.95 18.19 18.75
N ILE A 170 -4.90 18.86 18.11
CA ILE A 170 -6.29 18.41 18.02
C ILE A 170 -6.47 17.66 16.70
N VAL A 171 -6.70 16.35 16.81
CA VAL A 171 -6.73 15.36 15.70
C VAL A 171 -8.04 14.59 15.66
#